data_AF-A0A087MJ04-F1
#
_entry.id   AF-A0A087MJ04-F1
#
_cell.length_a   1.000
_cell.length_b   1.000
_cell.length_c   1.000
_cell.angle_alpha   90.00
_cell.angle_beta   90.00
_cell.angle_gamma   90.00
#
_symmetry.space_group_name_H-M   'P 1'
#
loop_
_entity.id
_entity.type
_entity.pdbx_description
1 polymer ?
#
loop_
_entity_poly.entity_id
_entity_poly.type
_entity_poly.pdbx_seq_one_letter_code
_entity_poly.pdbx_strand_id
1 'polypeptide(L)'
;MPALLLSTACLLSAGEAGAYVVNINQGTNAVYLRVGDGVMSGGSYSGGGTPQSGGAVSRVSVTVPQAALGNGTPQVMSANGRLTSDWDGYLFCNAGQLYVGGFYRRNNNGNANATLTVTAPAFLVNAGGDTIPISQISWTSSGNGDGTATQPVPSGSFQAGGGSQPLASDFYRNTWRESCLSFRYANSQLVAGGTYTARVTYTLTAP
;
A
#
# COMPACT_ATOMS: atom_id res chain seq x y z
N MET A 1 -37.40 32.68 37.15
CA MET A 1 -38.21 31.94 36.13
C MET A 1 -37.78 32.46 34.76
N PRO A 2 -37.58 31.61 33.74
CA PRO A 2 -36.32 30.91 33.49
C PRO A 2 -35.57 31.39 32.23
N ALA A 3 -34.35 30.86 32.12
CA ALA A 3 -33.33 31.10 31.11
C ALA A 3 -33.71 30.70 29.67
N LEU A 4 -33.09 31.35 28.69
CA LEU A 4 -32.94 30.82 27.35
C LEU A 4 -31.52 31.08 26.85
N LEU A 5 -30.60 30.16 27.15
CA LEU A 5 -29.29 30.10 26.51
C LEU A 5 -29.45 29.45 25.13
N LEU A 6 -29.35 30.26 24.08
CA LEU A 6 -29.31 29.79 22.70
C LEU A 6 -27.95 29.14 22.44
N SER A 7 -27.91 27.80 22.46
CA SER A 7 -26.71 27.02 22.14
C SER A 7 -26.60 26.88 20.62
N THR A 8 -25.79 27.72 19.99
CA THR A 8 -25.45 27.60 18.57
C THR A 8 -24.49 26.43 18.38
N ALA A 9 -25.01 25.30 17.90
CA ALA A 9 -24.18 24.18 17.48
C ALA A 9 -23.44 24.56 16.18
N CYS A 10 -22.14 24.85 16.27
CA CYS A 10 -21.27 24.87 15.10
C CYS A 10 -21.19 23.45 14.55
N LEU A 11 -21.91 23.19 13.45
CA LEU A 11 -21.67 22.06 12.57
C LEU A 11 -20.26 22.27 11.97
N LEU A 12 -19.24 21.67 12.58
CA LEU A 12 -17.96 21.50 11.90
C LEU A 12 -18.22 20.66 10.66
N SER A 13 -18.09 21.27 9.49
CA SER A 13 -17.96 20.57 8.22
C SER A 13 -16.77 19.62 8.34
N ALA A 14 -17.04 18.33 8.55
CA ALA A 14 -16.05 17.30 8.34
C ALA A 14 -15.65 17.42 6.87
N GLY A 15 -14.44 17.92 6.60
CA GLY A 15 -13.88 17.93 5.25
C GLY A 15 -13.95 16.51 4.70
N GLU A 16 -14.36 16.38 3.44
CA GLU A 16 -14.31 15.10 2.75
C GLU A 16 -12.88 14.57 2.86
N ALA A 17 -12.74 13.43 3.52
CA ALA A 17 -11.47 12.76 3.60
C ALA A 17 -11.14 12.30 2.18
N GLY A 18 -10.12 12.89 1.57
CA GLY A 18 -9.66 12.57 0.23
C GLY A 18 -8.58 11.50 0.31
N ALA A 19 -8.68 10.45 -0.51
CA ALA A 19 -7.56 9.54 -0.69
C ALA A 19 -6.42 10.30 -1.38
N TYR A 20 -5.17 9.90 -1.16
CA TYR A 20 -4.03 10.58 -1.78
C TYR A 20 -4.01 10.39 -3.31
N VAL A 21 -4.72 11.27 -4.00
CA VAL A 21 -4.87 11.33 -5.45
C VAL A 21 -4.68 12.76 -5.90
N VAL A 22 -3.65 13.01 -6.70
CA VAL A 22 -3.32 14.35 -7.19
C VAL A 22 -3.30 14.35 -8.72
N ASN A 23 -3.93 15.35 -9.34
CA ASN A 23 -3.82 15.53 -10.79
C ASN A 23 -2.41 16.03 -11.14
N ILE A 24 -1.77 15.38 -12.12
CA ILE A 24 -0.47 15.79 -12.64
C ILE A 24 -0.62 16.28 -14.08
N ASN A 25 0.26 17.18 -14.49
CA ASN A 25 0.26 17.67 -15.87
C ASN A 25 0.50 16.53 -16.86
N GLN A 26 -0.15 16.64 -18.01
CA GLN A 26 0.11 15.78 -19.16
C GLN A 26 1.57 15.93 -19.59
N GLY A 27 2.12 14.89 -20.22
CA GLY A 27 3.50 14.92 -20.70
C GLY A 27 3.90 13.63 -21.40
N THR A 28 5.20 13.46 -21.63
CA THR A 28 5.74 12.23 -22.22
C THR A 28 5.25 11.00 -21.47
N ASN A 29 4.88 9.97 -22.25
CA ASN A 29 4.40 8.70 -21.73
C ASN A 29 5.41 8.13 -20.73
N ALA A 30 4.97 7.93 -19.50
CA ALA A 30 5.82 7.44 -18.43
C ALA A 30 4.98 6.67 -17.41
N VAL A 31 5.57 5.61 -16.87
CA VAL A 31 5.02 4.87 -15.74
C VAL A 31 6.04 4.93 -14.62
N TYR A 32 5.55 5.23 -13.43
CA TYR A 32 6.34 5.15 -12.22
C TYR A 32 5.56 4.34 -11.19
N LEU A 33 6.22 3.38 -10.59
CA LEU A 33 5.73 2.63 -9.44
C LEU A 33 6.82 2.60 -8.39
N ARG A 34 6.44 2.90 -7.17
CA ARG A 34 7.21 2.68 -5.96
C ARG A 34 6.46 1.73 -5.04
N VAL A 35 7.20 0.76 -4.53
CA VAL A 35 6.79 -0.08 -3.41
C VAL A 35 7.91 -0.04 -2.38
N GLY A 36 7.65 0.61 -1.25
CA GLY A 36 8.60 0.81 -0.16
C GLY A 36 9.80 1.70 -0.54
N ASP A 37 11.01 1.18 -0.38
CA ASP A 37 12.26 1.95 -0.31
C ASP A 37 12.92 2.25 -1.67
N GLY A 38 12.14 2.54 -2.71
CA GLY A 38 12.68 2.99 -4.01
C GLY A 38 13.53 4.27 -3.93
N VAL A 39 13.99 4.80 -5.08
CA VAL A 39 14.82 6.03 -5.10
C VAL A 39 14.15 7.15 -5.92
N MET A 40 14.17 8.36 -5.37
CA MET A 40 13.80 9.59 -6.07
C MET A 40 14.95 10.59 -5.90
N SER A 41 15.41 11.18 -7.01
CA SER A 41 16.52 12.12 -7.02
C SER A 41 16.00 13.56 -7.11
N GLY A 42 16.64 14.48 -6.39
CA GLY A 42 16.29 15.91 -6.44
C GLY A 42 15.09 16.32 -5.59
N GLY A 43 14.67 15.51 -4.61
CA GLY A 43 13.57 15.82 -3.70
C GLY A 43 12.28 15.09 -4.05
N SER A 44 11.13 15.67 -3.73
CA SER A 44 9.80 15.15 -4.07
C SER A 44 9.43 15.49 -5.51
N TYR A 45 8.51 14.73 -6.10
CA TYR A 45 8.13 14.87 -7.51
C TYR A 45 7.49 16.23 -7.82
N SER A 46 6.65 16.76 -6.93
CA SER A 46 6.06 18.11 -7.07
C SER A 46 7.12 19.22 -6.99
N GLY A 47 8.25 18.97 -6.33
CA GLY A 47 9.41 19.85 -6.29
C GLY A 47 10.38 19.71 -7.47
N GLY A 48 10.03 18.93 -8.50
CA GLY A 48 10.90 18.65 -9.65
C GLY A 48 11.79 17.42 -9.49
N GLY A 49 11.59 16.63 -8.43
CA GLY A 49 12.25 15.35 -8.23
C GLY A 49 11.95 14.36 -9.36
N THR A 50 12.92 13.50 -9.65
CA THR A 50 12.84 12.53 -10.75
C THR A 50 12.87 11.10 -10.20
N PRO A 51 11.94 10.22 -10.62
CA PRO A 51 12.01 8.80 -10.33
C PRO A 51 13.34 8.18 -10.79
N GLN A 52 13.89 7.27 -9.98
CA GLN A 52 15.10 6.50 -10.31
C GLN A 52 14.86 5.01 -10.07
N SER A 53 15.65 4.18 -10.74
CA SER A 53 15.74 2.76 -10.41
C SER A 53 16.68 2.54 -9.23
N GLY A 54 16.26 1.78 -8.22
CA GLY A 54 17.11 1.41 -7.09
C GLY A 54 16.31 1.21 -5.81
N GLY A 55 17.03 1.09 -4.70
CA GLY A 55 16.44 0.82 -3.39
C GLY A 55 16.59 -0.64 -2.96
N ALA A 56 16.42 -0.88 -1.66
CA ALA A 56 16.38 -2.23 -1.13
C ALA A 56 14.98 -2.84 -1.34
N VAL A 57 14.91 -4.17 -1.42
CA VAL A 57 13.62 -4.87 -1.35
C VAL A 57 13.04 -4.66 0.05
N SER A 58 11.88 -4.01 0.13
CA SER A 58 11.18 -3.83 1.40
C SER A 58 10.70 -5.18 1.95
N ARG A 59 10.85 -5.34 3.26
CA ARG A 59 10.54 -6.54 4.03
C ARG A 59 9.31 -6.27 4.89
N VAL A 60 8.38 -7.21 4.86
CA VAL A 60 7.23 -7.28 5.75
C VAL A 60 7.40 -8.54 6.59
N SER A 61 7.36 -8.42 7.92
CA SER A 61 7.69 -9.53 8.81
C SER A 61 6.96 -9.47 10.14
N VAL A 62 6.79 -10.63 10.76
CA VAL A 62 6.32 -10.79 12.12
C VAL A 62 7.03 -11.97 12.78
N THR A 63 7.27 -11.86 14.08
CA THR A 63 7.73 -12.99 14.90
C THR A 63 6.55 -13.45 15.75
N VAL A 64 6.14 -14.70 15.57
CA VAL A 64 5.06 -15.29 16.36
C VAL A 64 5.66 -16.11 17.50
N PRO A 65 5.34 -15.81 18.77
CA PRO A 65 5.79 -16.62 19.89
C PRO A 65 5.34 -18.08 19.74
N GLN A 66 6.19 -19.03 20.14
CA GLN A 66 5.90 -20.45 19.97
C GLN A 66 4.58 -20.89 20.61
N ALA A 67 4.26 -20.35 21.79
CA ALA A 67 3.01 -20.62 22.49
C ALA A 67 1.76 -20.07 21.79
N ALA A 68 1.93 -19.18 20.81
CA ALA A 68 0.85 -18.57 20.03
C ALA A 68 0.74 -19.13 18.61
N LEU A 69 1.63 -20.05 18.19
CA LEU A 69 1.62 -20.59 16.83
C LEU A 69 0.30 -21.35 16.54
N GLY A 70 -0.34 -21.00 15.43
CA GLY A 70 -1.53 -21.70 14.95
C GLY A 70 -2.79 -21.50 15.81
N ASN A 71 -2.79 -20.53 16.73
CA ASN A 71 -3.93 -20.28 17.62
C ASN A 71 -5.08 -19.49 16.96
N GLY A 72 -4.98 -19.17 15.67
CA GLY A 72 -5.98 -18.43 14.92
C GLY A 72 -6.08 -16.94 15.25
N THR A 73 -5.22 -16.41 16.13
CA THR A 73 -5.17 -14.98 16.44
C THR A 73 -4.29 -14.26 15.43
N PRO A 74 -4.85 -13.32 14.64
CA PRO A 74 -4.07 -12.58 13.64
C PRO A 74 -2.94 -11.78 14.26
N GLN A 75 -1.78 -11.81 13.63
CA GLN A 75 -0.56 -11.15 14.06
C GLN A 75 -0.26 -9.96 13.14
N VAL A 76 -0.09 -8.78 13.73
CA VAL A 76 0.29 -7.58 12.96
C VAL A 76 1.72 -7.73 12.46
N MET A 77 1.93 -7.46 11.19
CA MET A 77 3.26 -7.48 10.59
C MET A 77 3.83 -6.06 10.52
N SER A 78 5.14 -5.96 10.66
CA SER A 78 5.87 -4.72 10.49
C SER A 78 6.57 -4.71 9.14
N ALA A 79 6.32 -3.67 8.35
CA ALA A 79 7.04 -3.37 7.12
C ALA A 79 8.15 -2.33 7.37
N ASN A 80 9.29 -2.47 6.70
CA ASN A 80 10.15 -1.32 6.45
C ASN A 80 9.71 -0.59 5.18
N GLY A 81 9.96 0.70 5.14
CA GLY A 81 9.55 1.53 4.03
C GLY A 81 9.73 2.99 4.35
N ARG A 82 9.52 3.79 3.31
CA ARG A 82 9.40 5.22 3.39
C ARG A 82 8.12 5.63 4.12
N LEU A 83 8.23 6.65 4.96
CA LEU A 83 7.11 7.23 5.70
C LEU A 83 6.49 8.44 5.00
N THR A 84 7.24 9.10 4.12
CA THR A 84 6.80 10.31 3.44
C THR A 84 6.24 10.02 2.05
N SER A 85 5.45 10.96 1.53
CA SER A 85 4.89 10.97 0.17
C SER A 85 5.96 11.32 -0.86
N ASP A 86 5.98 10.63 -2.00
CA ASP A 86 6.93 10.92 -3.08
C ASP A 86 6.47 12.13 -3.89
N TRP A 87 5.19 12.49 -3.77
CA TRP A 87 4.65 13.68 -4.40
C TRP A 87 5.16 14.96 -3.75
N ASP A 88 4.97 15.13 -2.44
CA ASP A 88 5.25 16.41 -1.75
C ASP A 88 6.11 16.29 -0.48
N GLY A 89 6.42 15.08 -0.03
CA GLY A 89 7.18 14.84 1.20
C GLY A 89 6.35 14.85 2.48
N TYR A 90 5.02 14.96 2.41
CA TYR A 90 4.12 14.84 3.55
C TYR A 90 4.32 13.51 4.30
N LEU A 91 4.20 13.51 5.63
CA LEU A 91 4.27 12.28 6.45
C LEU A 91 3.00 11.44 6.24
N PHE A 92 2.99 10.70 5.14
CA PHE A 92 1.81 10.00 4.65
C PHE A 92 1.61 8.62 5.28
N CYS A 93 2.69 7.88 5.53
CA CYS A 93 2.64 6.56 6.16
C CYS A 93 3.17 6.58 7.59
N ASN A 94 2.65 5.66 8.41
CA ASN A 94 3.14 5.39 9.75
C ASN A 94 4.23 4.32 9.75
N ALA A 95 5.06 4.32 10.79
CA ALA A 95 6.07 3.29 10.99
C ALA A 95 5.43 1.88 11.01
N GLY A 96 6.02 0.93 10.29
CA GLY A 96 5.50 -0.43 10.14
C GLY A 96 4.56 -0.62 8.94
N GLN A 97 4.22 0.45 8.21
CA GLN A 97 3.43 0.36 6.97
C GLN A 97 4.33 0.34 5.72
N LEU A 98 3.84 -0.31 4.66
CA LEU A 98 4.49 -0.30 3.35
C LEU A 98 3.87 0.79 2.47
N TYR A 99 4.66 1.77 2.07
CA TYR A 99 4.26 2.77 1.09
C TYR A 99 4.13 2.13 -0.31
N VAL A 100 3.02 2.38 -1.00
CA VAL A 100 2.84 2.05 -2.42
C VAL A 100 2.31 3.29 -3.12
N GLY A 101 2.99 3.73 -4.18
CA GLY A 101 2.55 4.90 -4.91
C GLY A 101 3.16 5.00 -6.29
N GLY A 102 2.61 5.87 -7.12
CA GLY A 102 3.07 6.00 -8.49
C GLY A 102 2.14 6.81 -9.37
N PHE A 103 2.45 6.83 -10.66
CA PHE A 103 1.64 7.48 -11.68
C PHE A 103 1.76 6.76 -13.03
N TYR A 104 0.75 7.00 -13.87
CA TYR A 104 0.82 6.78 -15.31
C TYR A 104 0.56 8.13 -15.99
N ARG A 105 1.55 8.64 -16.72
CA ARG A 105 1.47 9.94 -17.43
C ARG A 105 1.41 9.70 -18.92
N ARG A 106 0.61 10.51 -19.63
CA ARG A 106 0.46 10.46 -21.09
C ARG A 106 0.15 11.83 -21.67
N ASN A 107 0.43 12.01 -22.96
CA ASN A 107 0.24 13.26 -23.72
C ASN A 107 -1.08 13.36 -24.51
N ASN A 108 -2.01 12.39 -24.40
CA ASN A 108 -3.21 12.32 -25.25
C ASN A 108 -4.49 12.00 -24.43
N ASN A 109 -5.65 12.34 -25.00
CA ASN A 109 -7.02 12.25 -24.48
C ASN A 109 -7.65 10.84 -24.54
N GLY A 110 -6.89 9.79 -24.88
CA GLY A 110 -7.41 8.42 -24.84
C GLY A 110 -7.81 8.01 -23.41
N ASN A 111 -8.98 7.40 -23.25
CA ASN A 111 -9.42 6.83 -21.98
C ASN A 111 -8.78 5.46 -21.77
N ALA A 112 -7.52 5.47 -21.34
CA ALA A 112 -6.79 4.27 -21.00
C ALA A 112 -6.13 4.45 -19.63
N ASN A 113 -6.32 3.48 -18.74
CA ASN A 113 -5.77 3.47 -17.38
C ASN A 113 -4.67 2.43 -17.29
N ALA A 114 -3.68 2.69 -16.42
CA ALA A 114 -2.74 1.65 -16.07
C ALA A 114 -3.38 0.66 -15.08
N THR A 115 -2.85 -0.55 -15.02
CA THR A 115 -3.27 -1.57 -14.05
C THR A 115 -2.11 -1.91 -13.13
N LEU A 116 -2.32 -1.77 -11.82
CA LEU A 116 -1.44 -2.28 -10.79
C LEU A 116 -1.80 -3.74 -10.51
N THR A 117 -0.82 -4.61 -10.62
CA THR A 117 -0.94 -6.06 -10.39
C THR A 117 0.07 -6.48 -9.34
N VAL A 118 -0.30 -7.44 -8.50
CA VAL A 118 0.61 -8.09 -7.57
C VAL A 118 0.73 -9.57 -7.90
N THR A 119 1.95 -10.08 -7.90
CA THR A 119 2.26 -11.50 -8.13
C THR A 119 2.98 -12.07 -6.92
N ALA A 120 2.45 -13.17 -6.39
CA ALA A 120 3.01 -13.85 -5.23
C ALA A 120 3.15 -15.37 -5.48
N PRO A 121 4.11 -16.06 -4.84
CA PRO A 121 4.16 -17.52 -4.84
C PRO A 121 2.99 -18.10 -4.05
N ALA A 122 2.69 -19.38 -4.24
CA ALA A 122 1.63 -20.08 -3.51
C ALA A 122 1.88 -20.15 -1.99
N PHE A 123 3.16 -20.18 -1.58
CA PHE A 123 3.58 -20.43 -0.21
C PHE A 123 4.74 -19.52 0.20
N LEU A 124 4.81 -19.20 1.49
CA LEU A 124 6.06 -18.90 2.17
C LEU A 124 6.72 -20.23 2.53
N VAL A 125 8.03 -20.33 2.36
CA VAL A 125 8.79 -21.58 2.54
C VAL A 125 9.92 -21.36 3.55
N ASN A 126 10.16 -22.34 4.43
CA ASN A 126 11.31 -22.35 5.32
C ASN A 126 12.49 -23.16 4.74
N ALA A 127 13.63 -23.20 5.44
CA ALA A 127 14.79 -23.97 4.99
C ALA A 127 14.58 -25.50 4.98
N GLY A 128 13.62 -26.01 5.74
CA GLY A 128 13.26 -27.43 5.80
C GLY A 128 12.27 -27.88 4.73
N GLY A 129 11.69 -26.95 3.96
CA GLY A 129 10.66 -27.23 2.96
C GLY A 129 9.22 -27.17 3.48
N ASP A 130 9.02 -26.85 4.75
CA ASP A 130 7.68 -26.60 5.28
C ASP A 130 7.11 -25.32 4.67
N THR A 131 5.78 -25.26 4.56
CA THR A 131 5.09 -24.19 3.85
C THR A 131 3.98 -23.55 4.67
N ILE A 132 3.83 -22.24 4.53
CA ILE A 132 2.65 -21.48 4.95
C ILE A 132 1.96 -20.94 3.68
N PRO A 133 0.67 -21.18 3.44
CA PRO A 133 -0.05 -20.60 2.30
C PRO A 133 0.02 -19.08 2.32
N ILE A 134 0.32 -18.48 1.17
CA ILE A 134 0.43 -17.02 1.03
C ILE A 134 -0.88 -16.29 1.38
N SER A 135 -2.02 -16.97 1.23
CA SER A 135 -3.35 -16.47 1.59
C SER A 135 -3.55 -16.23 3.08
N GLN A 136 -2.61 -16.66 3.93
CA GLN A 136 -2.55 -16.26 5.33
C GLN A 136 -2.15 -14.80 5.52
N ILE A 137 -1.65 -14.13 4.47
CA ILE A 137 -1.22 -12.74 4.53
C ILE A 137 -2.27 -11.84 3.87
N SER A 138 -2.73 -10.85 4.64
CA SER A 138 -3.68 -9.82 4.19
C SER A 138 -3.17 -8.42 4.56
N TRP A 139 -3.78 -7.39 3.99
CA TRP A 139 -3.46 -6.01 4.30
C TRP A 139 -4.69 -5.12 4.34
N THR A 140 -4.58 -4.05 5.12
CA THR A 140 -5.49 -2.90 5.06
C THR A 140 -4.75 -1.71 4.47
N SER A 141 -5.44 -0.92 3.65
CA SER A 141 -4.92 0.29 3.04
C SER A 141 -5.39 1.54 3.79
N SER A 142 -4.53 2.56 3.86
CA SER A 142 -4.79 3.82 4.57
C SER A 142 -3.80 4.90 4.13
N GLY A 143 -4.01 6.13 4.61
CA GLY A 143 -3.06 7.23 4.52
C GLY A 143 -3.29 8.21 5.67
N ASN A 144 -2.24 8.84 6.17
CA ASN A 144 -2.40 9.92 7.14
C ASN A 144 -3.15 11.07 6.48
N GLY A 145 -4.18 11.59 7.14
CA GLY A 145 -5.04 12.65 6.59
C GLY A 145 -6.18 12.15 5.69
N ASP A 146 -6.15 10.88 5.24
CA ASP A 146 -7.15 10.34 4.31
C ASP A 146 -8.45 9.89 5.00
N GLY A 147 -8.51 9.85 6.34
CA GLY A 147 -9.70 9.44 7.09
C GLY A 147 -10.29 8.11 6.61
N THR A 148 -11.54 8.13 6.13
CA THR A 148 -12.26 6.95 5.59
C THR A 148 -12.30 6.91 4.06
N ALA A 149 -11.44 7.67 3.38
CA ALA A 149 -11.43 7.73 1.93
C ALA A 149 -11.17 6.34 1.31
N THR A 150 -11.77 6.11 0.14
CA THR A 150 -11.45 4.90 -0.65
C THR A 150 -10.04 5.01 -1.19
N GLN A 151 -9.16 4.13 -0.73
CA GLN A 151 -7.74 4.15 -1.10
C GLN A 151 -7.50 3.68 -2.55
N PRO A 152 -6.59 4.32 -3.30
CA PRO A 152 -6.30 3.97 -4.68
C PRO A 152 -5.63 2.60 -4.83
N VAL A 153 -4.92 2.13 -3.81
CA VAL A 153 -4.57 0.71 -3.67
C VAL A 153 -5.50 0.13 -2.60
N PRO A 154 -6.46 -0.74 -2.96
CA PRO A 154 -7.45 -1.22 -2.01
C PRO A 154 -6.85 -2.21 -1.01
N SER A 155 -7.53 -2.35 0.14
CA SER A 155 -7.30 -3.44 1.10
C SER A 155 -7.58 -4.80 0.46
N GLY A 156 -6.89 -5.85 0.90
CA GLY A 156 -7.06 -7.18 0.30
C GLY A 156 -6.26 -8.28 0.97
N SER A 157 -6.19 -9.43 0.30
CA SER A 157 -5.34 -10.56 0.67
C SER A 157 -4.71 -11.16 -0.57
N PHE A 158 -3.66 -11.96 -0.39
CA PHE A 158 -3.14 -12.75 -1.50
C PHE A 158 -4.08 -13.91 -1.83
N GLN A 159 -4.30 -14.15 -3.12
CA GLN A 159 -5.07 -15.28 -3.61
C GLN A 159 -4.51 -16.61 -3.10
N ALA A 160 -5.43 -17.53 -2.77
CA ALA A 160 -5.07 -18.91 -2.45
C ALA A 160 -4.39 -19.57 -3.67
N GLY A 161 -3.28 -20.25 -3.45
CA GLY A 161 -2.45 -20.80 -4.53
C GLY A 161 -1.50 -19.78 -5.19
N GLY A 162 -1.52 -18.51 -4.77
CA GLY A 162 -0.67 -17.45 -5.32
C GLY A 162 -1.05 -17.07 -6.74
N GLY A 163 -0.07 -16.62 -7.52
CA GLY A 163 -0.26 -16.14 -8.88
C GLY A 163 -0.38 -14.62 -8.98
N SER A 164 -0.83 -14.17 -10.15
CA SER A 164 -0.96 -12.75 -10.48
C SER A 164 -2.41 -12.29 -10.29
N GLN A 165 -2.61 -11.24 -9.49
CA GLN A 165 -3.94 -10.66 -9.24
C GLN A 165 -3.91 -9.13 -9.42
N PRO A 166 -4.92 -8.54 -10.08
CA PRO A 166 -5.04 -7.09 -10.16
C PRO A 166 -5.33 -6.53 -8.75
N LEU A 167 -4.63 -5.46 -8.38
CA LEU A 167 -4.90 -4.68 -7.18
C LEU A 167 -5.73 -3.44 -7.48
N ALA A 168 -5.40 -2.73 -8.55
CA ALA A 168 -6.11 -1.53 -8.97
C ALA A 168 -6.08 -1.42 -10.50
N SER A 169 -7.25 -1.40 -11.13
CA SER A 169 -7.42 -1.22 -12.58
C SER A 169 -7.71 0.24 -12.97
N ASP A 170 -7.82 1.10 -11.99
CA ASP A 170 -8.19 2.51 -12.09
C ASP A 170 -7.01 3.42 -11.70
N PHE A 171 -5.78 3.02 -12.05
CA PHE A 171 -4.65 3.94 -12.10
C PHE A 171 -4.87 4.92 -13.26
N TYR A 172 -5.74 5.90 -13.03
CA TYR A 172 -6.15 6.89 -14.00
C TYR A 172 -4.93 7.66 -14.49
N ARG A 173 -4.87 7.86 -15.82
CA ARG A 173 -3.82 8.66 -16.46
C ARG A 173 -3.72 10.04 -15.81
N ASN A 174 -2.51 10.59 -15.81
CA ASN A 174 -2.22 11.92 -15.32
C ASN A 174 -2.74 12.15 -13.88
N THR A 175 -2.74 11.08 -13.08
CA THR A 175 -2.93 11.15 -11.63
C THR A 175 -1.76 10.49 -10.91
N TRP A 176 -1.34 11.12 -9.82
CA TRP A 176 -0.48 10.54 -8.80
C TRP A 176 -1.36 9.86 -7.76
N ARG A 177 -0.98 8.65 -7.31
CA ARG A 177 -1.77 7.84 -6.38
C ARG A 177 -0.86 7.23 -5.32
N GLU A 178 -1.26 7.28 -4.06
CA GLU A 178 -0.51 6.69 -2.94
C GLU A 178 -1.42 5.97 -1.96
N SER A 179 -0.87 4.95 -1.30
CA SER A 179 -1.50 4.24 -0.20
C SER A 179 -0.44 3.65 0.73
N CYS A 180 -0.76 3.51 2.00
CA CYS A 180 0.05 2.87 3.03
C CYS A 180 -0.60 1.55 3.44
N LEU A 181 0.10 0.43 3.22
CA LEU A 181 -0.42 -0.90 3.48
C LEU A 181 0.05 -1.42 4.86
N SER A 182 -0.89 -1.80 5.71
CA SER A 182 -0.64 -2.49 6.99
C SER A 182 -0.94 -3.97 6.84
N PHE A 183 0.08 -4.82 7.01
CA PHE A 183 -0.05 -6.26 6.80
C PHE A 183 -0.39 -7.03 8.07
N ARG A 184 -1.09 -8.16 7.91
CA ARG A 184 -1.41 -9.10 8.98
C ARG A 184 -1.17 -10.54 8.50
N TYR A 185 -0.69 -11.38 9.41
CA TYR A 185 -0.62 -12.83 9.26
C TYR A 185 -1.77 -13.46 10.05
N ALA A 186 -2.62 -14.25 9.40
CA ALA A 186 -3.82 -14.83 10.03
C ALA A 186 -3.51 -15.84 11.14
N ASN A 187 -2.35 -16.53 11.07
CA ASN A 187 -1.92 -17.51 12.08
C ASN A 187 -2.95 -18.62 12.35
N SER A 188 -3.71 -19.02 11.32
CA SER A 188 -4.77 -20.01 11.45
C SER A 188 -4.32 -21.45 11.20
N GLN A 189 -3.03 -21.65 10.88
CA GLN A 189 -2.44 -22.97 10.68
C GLN A 189 -1.35 -23.23 11.71
N LEU A 190 -1.38 -24.42 12.31
CA LEU A 190 -0.27 -24.92 13.11
C LEU A 190 0.83 -25.41 12.17
N VAL A 191 1.97 -24.73 12.21
CA VAL A 191 3.14 -25.05 11.39
C VAL A 191 4.37 -25.21 12.29
N ALA A 192 5.39 -25.89 11.79
CA ALA A 192 6.65 -26.02 12.49
C ALA A 192 7.28 -24.65 12.75
N GLY A 193 7.93 -24.50 13.91
CA GLY A 193 8.67 -23.27 14.22
C GLY A 193 9.81 -23.05 13.22
N GLY A 194 9.97 -21.82 12.74
CA GLY A 194 11.02 -21.48 11.79
C GLY A 194 10.77 -20.15 11.09
N THR A 195 11.70 -19.75 10.24
CA THR A 195 11.56 -18.56 9.39
C THR A 195 11.04 -18.96 8.02
N TYR A 196 9.88 -18.42 7.65
CA TYR A 196 9.25 -18.64 6.36
C TYR A 196 9.33 -17.37 5.54
N THR A 197 9.73 -17.50 4.27
CA THR A 197 9.91 -16.34 3.39
C THR A 197 9.21 -16.54 2.05
N ALA A 198 8.75 -15.44 1.46
CA ALA A 198 8.24 -15.36 0.11
C ALA A 198 8.65 -14.01 -0.49
N ARG A 199 8.71 -13.93 -1.82
CA ARG A 199 8.91 -12.67 -2.55
C ARG A 199 7.68 -12.34 -3.36
N VAL A 200 7.19 -11.13 -3.18
CA VAL A 200 6.03 -10.58 -3.90
C VAL A 200 6.51 -9.48 -4.85
N THR A 201 5.97 -9.46 -6.06
CA THR A 201 6.32 -8.47 -7.09
C THR A 201 5.08 -7.65 -7.45
N TYR A 202 5.22 -6.33 -7.45
CA TYR A 202 4.18 -5.41 -7.91
C TYR A 202 4.56 -4.86 -9.28
N THR A 203 3.61 -4.81 -10.19
CA THR A 203 3.82 -4.34 -11.57
C THR A 203 2.73 -3.34 -11.93
N LEU A 204 3.11 -2.16 -12.39
CA LEU A 204 2.19 -1.18 -12.97
C LEU A 204 2.35 -1.21 -14.49
N THR A 205 1.29 -1.59 -15.20
CA THR A 205 1.32 -1.77 -16.65
C THR A 205 0.46 -0.72 -17.33
N ALA A 206 1.05 0.04 -18.25
CA ALA A 206 0.31 0.92 -19.15
C ALA A 206 -0.32 0.11 -20.31
N PRO A 207 -1.50 0.50 -20.80
CA PRO A 207 -2.20 -0.15 -21.89
C PRO A 207 -1.61 0.18 -23.28
#